data_AF-A0A914GBW0-F1
#
_entry.id   AF-A0A914GBW0-F1
#
_cell.length_a   1.000
_cell.length_b   1.000
_cell.length_c   1.000
_cell.angle_alpha   90.00
_cell.angle_beta   90.00
_cell.angle_gamma   90.00
#
_symmetry.space_group_name_H-M   'P 1'
#
loop_
_entity.id
_entity.type
_entity.pdbx_description
1 polymer ?
#
loop_
_entity_poly.entity_id
_entity_poly.type
_entity_poly.pdbx_seq_one_letter_code
_entity_poly.pdbx_strand_id
1 'polypeptide(L)'
;MEEKKVGWNLWELDHHHGEMWESRFQISCKNPTCSKIAQTSNGFGLFREGIKPMWEDQQNSGRLTAKKIEPHEMPKIVQSFFNTFANDKNVNGIIYSRKKNVALWLNEKVERTVTYQLKKKFAIVCNREVGEIKFDNFGKSWFLFLL
;
A
#
# COMPACT_ATOMS: atom_id res chain seq x y z
N MET A 1 -17.50 18.72 14.83
CA MET A 1 -17.20 18.64 13.40
C MET A 1 -17.33 17.19 13.00
N GLU A 2 -18.21 16.85 12.07
CA GLU A 2 -18.31 15.47 11.56
C GLU A 2 -17.02 15.11 10.82
N GLU A 3 -16.39 13.99 11.18
CA GLU A 3 -15.23 13.47 10.46
C GLU A 3 -15.68 13.02 9.06
N LYS A 4 -15.24 13.75 8.03
CA LYS A 4 -15.50 13.37 6.63
C LYS A 4 -14.76 12.07 6.32
N LYS A 5 -15.52 11.01 6.03
CA LYS A 5 -14.97 9.70 5.64
C LYS A 5 -14.12 9.82 4.37
N VAL A 6 -12.89 9.31 4.40
CA VAL A 6 -11.96 9.31 3.25
C VAL A 6 -12.45 8.30 2.20
N GLY A 7 -12.61 8.76 0.95
CA GLY A 7 -12.98 7.92 -0.20
C GLY A 7 -11.78 7.20 -0.82
N TRP A 8 -11.99 5.98 -1.29
CA TRP A 8 -10.95 5.12 -1.89
C TRP A 8 -11.37 4.58 -3.25
N ASN A 9 -10.45 4.48 -4.20
CA ASN A 9 -10.65 3.90 -5.52
C ASN A 9 -9.77 2.65 -5.67
N LEU A 10 -10.36 1.55 -6.11
CA LEU A 10 -9.67 0.37 -6.61
C LEU A 10 -9.33 0.57 -8.08
N TRP A 11 -8.07 0.45 -8.39
CA TRP A 11 -7.52 0.46 -9.73
C TRP A 11 -7.03 -0.94 -10.07
N GLU A 12 -7.51 -1.51 -11.16
CA GLU A 12 -7.00 -2.78 -11.67
C GLU A 12 -5.95 -2.52 -12.75
N LEU A 13 -4.85 -3.28 -12.70
CA LEU A 13 -3.83 -3.26 -13.73
C LEU A 13 -4.26 -4.18 -14.86
N ASP A 14 -4.62 -3.58 -16.00
CA ASP A 14 -4.82 -4.28 -17.25
C ASP A 14 -3.47 -4.58 -17.92
N HIS A 15 -3.37 -5.74 -18.56
CA HIS A 15 -2.13 -6.27 -19.14
C HIS A 15 -2.15 -6.31 -20.65
N HIS A 16 -2.98 -5.49 -21.31
CA HIS A 16 -2.90 -5.32 -22.75
C HIS A 16 -1.48 -4.87 -23.16
N HIS A 17 -0.75 -5.80 -23.77
CA HIS A 17 0.59 -5.56 -24.30
C HIS A 17 0.50 -4.56 -25.45
N GLY A 18 1.19 -3.42 -25.33
CA GLY A 18 1.22 -2.36 -26.34
C GLY A 18 0.77 -1.00 -25.83
N GLU A 19 0.10 -0.96 -24.68
CA GLU A 19 -0.38 0.27 -24.08
C GLU A 19 0.62 0.93 -23.12
N MET A 20 0.60 2.26 -23.05
CA MET A 20 1.37 3.04 -22.07
C MET A 20 0.97 2.64 -20.64
N TRP A 21 1.91 2.67 -19.71
CA TRP A 21 1.67 2.27 -18.31
C TRP A 21 0.46 3.00 -17.68
N GLU A 22 0.23 4.25 -18.09
CA GLU A 22 -0.87 5.09 -17.60
C GLU A 22 -2.25 4.60 -17.99
N SER A 23 -2.42 4.03 -19.19
CA SER A 23 -3.72 3.52 -19.66
C SER A 23 -4.06 2.15 -19.10
N ARG A 24 -3.08 1.48 -18.47
CA ARG A 24 -3.25 0.18 -17.82
C ARG A 24 -3.97 0.25 -16.48
N PHE A 25 -4.10 1.44 -15.89
CA PHE A 25 -4.85 1.59 -14.64
C PHE A 25 -6.25 2.14 -14.91
N GLN A 26 -7.25 1.28 -14.71
CA GLN A 26 -8.65 1.69 -14.77
C GLN A 26 -9.28 1.56 -13.38
N ILE A 27 -10.13 2.54 -13.04
CA ILE A 27 -10.92 2.46 -11.80
C ILE A 27 -11.93 1.32 -11.95
N SER A 28 -11.70 0.23 -11.23
CA SER A 28 -12.60 -0.92 -11.16
C SER A 28 -13.75 -0.69 -10.18
N CYS A 29 -13.50 0.00 -9.06
CA CYS A 29 -14.50 0.18 -8.00
C CYS A 29 -14.23 1.41 -7.14
N LYS A 30 -15.28 2.17 -6.82
CA LYS A 30 -15.25 3.20 -5.77
C LYS A 30 -15.63 2.61 -4.41
N ASN A 31 -14.93 3.02 -3.36
CA ASN A 31 -15.05 2.53 -1.99
C ASN A 31 -15.08 0.99 -1.90
N PRO A 32 -14.05 0.30 -2.41
CA PRO A 32 -14.03 -1.14 -2.51
C PRO A 32 -14.08 -1.81 -1.13
N THR A 33 -14.79 -2.93 -1.04
CA THR A 33 -14.73 -3.81 0.13
C THR A 33 -13.45 -4.64 0.11
N CYS A 34 -12.99 -5.11 1.29
CA CYS A 34 -11.85 -6.04 1.36
C CYS A 34 -12.07 -7.30 0.51
N SER A 35 -13.32 -7.79 0.41
CA SER A 35 -13.68 -8.93 -0.43
C SER A 35 -13.48 -8.66 -1.92
N LYS A 36 -13.85 -7.47 -2.42
CA LYS A 36 -13.66 -7.08 -3.82
C LYS A 36 -12.17 -6.97 -4.17
N ILE A 37 -11.36 -6.45 -3.27
CA ILE A 37 -9.90 -6.30 -3.49
C ILE A 37 -9.24 -7.68 -3.52
N ALA A 38 -9.61 -8.59 -2.63
CA ALA A 38 -9.06 -9.94 -2.57
C ALA A 38 -9.35 -10.79 -3.81
N GLN A 39 -10.34 -10.40 -4.63
CA GLN A 39 -10.69 -11.07 -5.89
C GLN A 39 -9.84 -10.61 -7.07
N THR A 40 -9.00 -9.58 -6.90
CA THR A 40 -8.12 -9.09 -7.98
C THR A 40 -6.95 -10.06 -8.20
N SER A 41 -6.87 -10.67 -9.39
CA SER A 41 -5.87 -11.69 -9.71
C SER A 41 -4.54 -11.11 -10.23
N ASN A 42 -4.55 -9.87 -10.71
CA ASN A 42 -3.56 -9.36 -11.65
C ASN A 42 -2.75 -8.16 -11.17
N GLY A 43 -2.79 -7.88 -9.87
CA GLY A 43 -2.24 -6.67 -9.26
C GLY A 43 -3.28 -5.55 -9.25
N PHE A 44 -3.21 -4.71 -8.22
CA PHE A 44 -4.16 -3.63 -8.00
C PHE A 44 -3.46 -2.43 -7.38
N GLY A 45 -4.05 -1.25 -7.55
CA GLY A 45 -3.78 -0.06 -6.77
C GLY A 45 -5.03 0.29 -5.95
N LEU A 46 -4.87 0.57 -4.66
CA LEU A 46 -5.92 1.13 -3.82
C LEU A 46 -5.47 2.52 -3.38
N PHE A 47 -6.08 3.56 -3.93
CA PHE A 47 -5.68 4.95 -3.71
C PHE A 47 -6.86 5.80 -3.25
N ARG A 48 -6.56 6.91 -2.59
CA ARG A 48 -7.60 7.89 -2.25
C ARG A 48 -8.29 8.42 -3.50
N GLU A 49 -9.55 8.78 -3.37
CA GLU A 49 -10.30 9.39 -4.46
C GLU A 49 -9.59 10.66 -4.94
N GLY A 50 -9.38 10.77 -6.26
CA GLY A 50 -8.65 11.88 -6.87
C GLY A 50 -7.14 11.70 -6.98
N ILE A 51 -6.56 10.62 -6.45
CA ILE A 51 -5.12 10.31 -6.59
C ILE A 51 -4.93 9.13 -7.56
N LYS A 52 -4.09 9.33 -8.58
CA LYS A 52 -3.71 8.29 -9.53
C LYS A 52 -2.55 7.43 -8.99
N PRO A 53 -2.50 6.13 -9.32
CA PRO A 53 -1.48 5.19 -8.85
C PRO A 53 -0.14 5.32 -9.64
N MET A 54 0.38 6.54 -9.79
CA MET A 54 1.54 6.84 -10.65
C MET A 54 2.41 7.96 -10.07
N TRP A 55 3.69 8.00 -10.47
CA TRP A 55 4.67 8.97 -9.94
C TRP A 55 4.41 10.39 -10.43
N GLU A 56 3.77 10.51 -11.59
CA GLU A 56 3.43 11.74 -12.26
C GLU A 56 2.29 12.49 -11.55
N ASP A 57 1.53 11.79 -10.68
CA ASP A 57 0.54 12.44 -9.83
C ASP A 57 1.25 13.29 -8.78
N GLN A 58 0.97 14.61 -8.79
CA GLN A 58 1.61 15.59 -7.93
C GLN A 58 1.42 15.31 -6.43
N GLN A 59 0.39 14.54 -6.07
CA GLN A 59 0.16 14.18 -4.68
C GLN A 59 1.10 13.05 -4.23
N ASN A 60 1.71 12.30 -5.13
CA ASN A 60 2.61 11.20 -4.80
C ASN A 60 4.07 11.66 -4.72
N SER A 61 4.63 11.68 -3.51
CA SER A 61 6.00 12.17 -3.28
C SER A 61 6.96 11.07 -2.86
N GLY A 62 6.48 9.90 -2.46
CA GLY A 62 7.31 8.80 -2.04
C GLY A 62 6.60 7.46 -2.07
N ARG A 63 7.38 6.38 -2.07
CA ARG A 63 6.86 5.04 -1.82
C ARG A 63 7.83 4.20 -1.03
N LEU A 64 7.28 3.24 -0.31
CA LEU A 64 8.03 2.24 0.44
C LEU A 64 7.64 0.87 -0.09
N THR A 65 8.58 -0.06 -0.25
CA THR A 65 8.32 -1.33 -0.94
C THR A 65 8.59 -2.56 -0.07
N ALA A 66 7.72 -3.56 -0.11
CA ALA A 66 8.01 -4.91 0.36
C ALA A 66 8.01 -5.87 -0.81
N LYS A 67 8.92 -6.84 -0.78
CA LYS A 67 9.09 -7.86 -1.82
C LYS A 67 8.73 -9.23 -1.28
N LYS A 68 8.45 -10.17 -2.19
CA LYS A 68 8.17 -11.59 -1.89
C LYS A 68 6.93 -11.81 -1.01
N ILE A 69 5.90 -11.00 -1.21
CA ILE A 69 4.60 -11.17 -0.53
C ILE A 69 3.81 -12.27 -1.21
N GLU A 70 3.43 -13.29 -0.46
CA GLU A 70 2.69 -14.41 -1.02
C GLU A 70 1.22 -14.01 -1.30
N PRO A 71 0.59 -14.51 -2.39
CA PRO A 71 -0.78 -14.12 -2.74
C PRO A 71 -1.80 -14.33 -1.61
N HIS A 72 -1.61 -15.36 -0.78
CA HIS A 72 -2.50 -15.67 0.34
C HIS A 72 -2.39 -14.66 1.50
N GLU A 73 -1.35 -13.83 1.53
CA GLU A 73 -1.17 -12.78 2.53
C GLU A 73 -1.93 -11.49 2.17
N MET A 74 -2.37 -11.37 0.92
CA MET A 74 -3.05 -10.17 0.40
C MET A 74 -4.27 -9.72 1.19
N PRO A 75 -5.24 -10.61 1.53
CA PRO A 75 -6.40 -10.19 2.31
C PRO A 75 -6.01 -9.58 3.66
N LYS A 76 -4.98 -10.14 4.31
CA LYS A 76 -4.47 -9.65 5.61
C LYS A 76 -3.78 -8.29 5.47
N ILE A 77 -3.01 -8.10 4.40
CA ILE A 77 -2.31 -6.83 4.13
C ILE A 77 -3.32 -5.73 3.82
N VAL A 78 -4.33 -5.99 2.99
CA VAL A 78 -5.39 -5.02 2.65
C VAL A 78 -6.18 -4.64 3.90
N GLN A 79 -6.57 -5.63 4.72
CA GLN A 79 -7.26 -5.37 5.97
C GLN A 79 -6.40 -4.54 6.94
N SER A 80 -5.12 -4.90 7.08
CA SER A 80 -4.18 -4.15 7.93
C SER A 80 -3.96 -2.73 7.43
N PHE A 81 -3.94 -2.53 6.11
CA PHE A 81 -3.86 -1.22 5.48
C PHE A 81 -5.05 -0.36 5.87
N PHE A 82 -6.29 -0.82 5.70
CA PHE A 82 -7.46 -0.03 6.08
C PHE A 82 -7.51 0.27 7.58
N ASN A 83 -7.18 -0.71 8.41
CA ASN A 83 -7.20 -0.53 9.87
C ASN A 83 -6.17 0.49 10.36
N THR A 84 -5.10 0.71 9.60
CA THR A 84 -3.99 1.57 10.00
C THR A 84 -4.03 2.93 9.28
N PHE A 85 -4.13 2.88 7.96
CA PHE A 85 -3.79 4.00 7.08
C PHE A 85 -5.01 4.62 6.41
N ALA A 86 -6.22 4.06 6.57
CA ALA A 86 -7.42 4.61 5.93
C ALA A 86 -7.61 6.11 6.21
N ASN A 87 -7.24 6.53 7.43
CA ASN A 87 -7.36 7.91 7.90
C ASN A 87 -6.01 8.63 8.02
N ASP A 88 -4.88 7.97 7.71
CA ASP A 88 -3.56 8.60 7.80
C ASP A 88 -3.38 9.55 6.63
N LYS A 89 -3.41 10.87 6.89
CA LYS A 89 -3.32 11.89 5.85
C LYS A 89 -2.07 11.78 4.97
N ASN A 90 -1.01 11.13 5.46
CA ASN A 90 0.26 10.98 4.75
C ASN A 90 0.28 9.81 3.77
N VAL A 91 -0.72 8.92 3.83
CA VAL A 91 -0.81 7.75 2.95
C VAL A 91 -1.81 8.01 1.83
N ASN A 92 -1.31 7.94 0.60
CA ASN A 92 -2.12 8.09 -0.60
C ASN A 92 -2.70 6.77 -1.10
N GLY A 93 -1.95 5.67 -0.93
CA GLY A 93 -2.40 4.39 -1.45
C GLY A 93 -1.43 3.23 -1.25
N ILE A 94 -1.84 2.08 -1.76
CA ILE A 94 -1.06 0.84 -1.77
C ILE A 94 -1.19 0.19 -3.15
N ILE A 95 -0.07 -0.28 -3.70
CA ILE A 95 -0.04 -1.09 -4.93
C ILE A 95 0.41 -2.49 -4.57
N TYR A 96 -0.33 -3.49 -5.06
CA TYR A 96 0.15 -4.86 -5.15
C TYR A 96 0.43 -5.19 -6.62
N SER A 97 1.61 -5.74 -6.90
CA SER A 97 2.01 -6.17 -8.24
C SER A 97 2.12 -7.69 -8.33
N ARG A 98 1.93 -8.25 -9.52
CA ARG A 98 2.10 -9.70 -9.79
C ARG A 98 3.47 -10.25 -9.42
N LYS A 99 4.51 -9.39 -9.37
CA LYS A 99 5.86 -9.76 -8.92
C LYS A 99 5.96 -9.96 -7.40
N LYS A 100 4.83 -10.18 -6.71
CA LYS A 100 4.75 -10.35 -5.26
C LYS A 100 5.34 -9.15 -4.50
N ASN A 101 5.17 -7.94 -5.04
CA ASN A 101 5.62 -6.71 -4.40
C ASN A 101 4.45 -5.87 -3.97
N VAL A 102 4.54 -5.32 -2.77
CA VAL A 102 3.62 -4.33 -2.21
C VAL A 102 4.36 -3.00 -2.13
N ALA A 103 3.73 -1.90 -2.55
CA ALA A 103 4.27 -0.56 -2.42
C ALA A 103 3.26 0.35 -1.71
N LEU A 104 3.64 0.94 -0.58
CA LEU A 104 2.88 1.97 0.12
C LEU A 104 3.27 3.34 -0.44
N TRP A 105 2.30 4.13 -0.89
CA TRP A 105 2.49 5.44 -1.51
C TRP A 105 2.13 6.56 -0.52
N LEU A 106 2.97 7.58 -0.51
CA LEU A 106 2.96 8.66 0.47
C LEU A 106 2.89 10.03 -0.21
N ASN A 107 2.26 10.99 0.48
CA ASN A 107 2.14 12.36 -0.02
C ASN A 107 3.38 13.24 0.23
N GLU A 108 4.27 12.78 1.11
CA GLU A 108 5.53 13.43 1.43
C GLU A 108 6.70 12.57 0.94
N LYS A 109 7.80 13.23 0.56
CA LYS A 109 9.04 12.53 0.30
C LYS A 109 9.42 11.83 1.60
N VAL A 110 9.71 10.54 1.53
CA VAL A 110 10.34 9.86 2.65
C VAL A 110 11.66 10.61 2.84
N GLU A 111 11.89 11.22 4.00
CA GLU A 111 13.15 11.89 4.37
C GLU A 111 13.89 11.21 5.55
N ARG A 112 13.19 10.37 6.34
CA ARG A 112 13.73 9.63 7.50
C ARG A 112 13.09 8.25 7.65
N THR A 113 13.68 7.37 8.45
CA THR A 113 13.08 6.08 8.88
C THR A 113 11.80 6.37 9.65
N VAL A 114 10.65 5.90 9.16
CA VAL A 114 9.36 6.02 9.85
C VAL A 114 8.94 4.64 10.35
N THR A 115 8.84 4.48 11.67
CA THR A 115 8.31 3.24 12.26
C THR A 115 6.83 3.45 12.54
N TYR A 116 5.96 2.78 11.78
CA TYR A 116 4.53 2.76 12.06
C TYR A 116 4.25 1.59 13.00
N GLN A 117 3.97 1.89 14.27
CA GLN A 117 3.51 0.89 15.23
C GLN A 117 2.02 0.60 15.02
N LEU A 118 1.68 -0.61 14.57
CA LEU A 118 0.28 -1.06 14.50
C LEU A 118 -0.06 -1.75 15.82
N LYS A 119 -1.01 -1.19 16.59
CA LYS A 119 -1.50 -1.68 17.90
C LYS A 119 -1.07 -3.11 18.28
N LYS A 120 -0.22 -3.21 19.32
CA LYS A 120 0.24 -4.40 20.09
C LYS A 120 0.68 -5.69 19.34
N LYS A 121 0.49 -5.84 18.03
CA LYS A 121 0.74 -7.11 17.32
C LYS A 121 1.52 -6.97 16.02
N PHE A 122 1.72 -5.77 15.45
CA PHE A 122 2.35 -5.66 14.14
C PHE A 122 3.14 -4.36 13.97
N ALA A 123 4.32 -4.41 13.37
CA ALA A 123 5.12 -3.23 13.03
C ALA A 123 5.35 -3.17 11.52
N ILE A 124 5.15 -1.98 10.95
CA ILE A 124 5.65 -1.65 9.62
C ILE A 124 6.92 -0.84 9.86
N VAL A 125 8.06 -1.52 9.75
CA VAL A 125 9.38 -0.89 9.87
C VAL A 125 9.81 -0.47 8.47
N CYS A 126 9.92 0.84 8.25
CA CYS A 126 10.33 1.40 6.98
C CYS A 126 11.82 1.77 7.07
N ASN A 127 12.69 0.92 6.52
CA ASN A 127 14.12 1.22 6.46
C ASN A 127 14.44 1.97 5.16
N ARG A 128 14.80 3.24 5.32
CA ARG A 128 15.08 4.20 4.25
C ARG A 128 16.31 3.84 3.42
N GLU A 129 17.38 3.34 4.04
CA GLU A 129 18.65 3.07 3.35
C GLU A 129 18.52 1.98 2.29
N VAL A 130 17.56 1.07 2.48
CA VAL A 130 17.25 -0.03 1.57
C VAL A 130 15.96 0.16 0.78
N GLY A 131 15.15 1.18 1.08
CA GLY A 131 13.84 1.40 0.43
C GLY A 131 12.81 0.30 0.75
N GLU A 132 12.96 -0.36 1.90
CA GLU A 132 12.21 -1.56 2.25
C GLU A 132 11.22 -1.33 3.40
N ILE A 133 10.02 -1.90 3.25
CA ILE A 133 9.07 -2.14 4.33
C ILE A 133 9.24 -3.57 4.79
N LYS A 134 9.41 -3.76 6.09
CA LYS A 134 9.23 -5.06 6.75
C LYS A 134 7.93 -5.07 7.52
N PHE A 135 7.18 -6.15 7.33
CA PHE A 135 5.94 -6.48 8.00
C PHE A 135 6.30 -7.47 9.12
N ASP A 136 6.42 -7.01 10.37
CA ASP A 136 6.83 -7.86 11.51
C ASP A 136 5.65 -8.11 12.47
N ASN A 137 5.43 -9.37 12.85
CA ASN A 137 4.49 -9.74 13.90
C ASN A 137 5.19 -9.62 15.25
N PHE A 138 4.74 -8.70 16.10
CA PHE A 138 5.24 -8.56 17.47
C PHE A 138 5.01 -9.89 18.23
N GLY A 139 6.05 -10.70 18.36
CA GLY A 139 6.01 -11.96 19.10
C GLY A 139 6.99 -13.06 18.71
N LYS A 140 7.78 -12.95 17.62
CA LYS A 140 8.72 -14.03 17.25
C LYS A 140 10.19 -13.69 17.00
N SER A 141 10.58 -12.43 16.76
CA SER A 141 11.99 -12.13 16.39
C SER A 141 12.56 -10.81 16.90
N TRP A 142 12.01 -10.22 17.97
CA TRP A 142 12.54 -8.98 18.57
C TRP A 142 13.90 -9.13 19.28
N PHE A 143 14.56 -10.29 19.20
CA PHE A 143 15.82 -10.57 19.86
C PHE A 143 17.07 -10.34 18.99
N LEU A 144 16.95 -9.96 17.72
CA LEU A 144 18.10 -10.06 16.79
C LEU A 144 18.46 -8.77 16.02
N PHE A 145 18.48 -7.62 16.70
CA PHE A 145 19.10 -6.38 16.16
C PHE A 145 19.77 -5.50 17.25
N LEU A 146 20.52 -6.14 18.16
CA LEU A 146 21.53 -5.47 18.98
C LEU A 146 22.92 -6.05 18.67
N LEU A 147 23.40 -5.85 17.44
CA LEU A 147 24.81 -5.90 17.05
C LEU A 147 25.04 -4.95 15.88
#